data_AF-A0A9D8WVJ4-F1
#
_entry.id   AF-A0A9D8WVJ4-F1
#
_cell.length_a   1.000
_cell.length_b   1.000
_cell.length_c   1.000
_cell.angle_alpha   90.00
_cell.angle_beta   90.00
_cell.angle_gamma   90.00
#
_symmetry.space_group_name_H-M   'P 1'
#
loop_
_entity.id
_entity.type
_entity.pdbx_description
1 polymer ?
#
loop_
_entity_poly.entity_id
_entity_poly.type
_entity_poly.pdbx_seq_one_letter_code
_entity_poly.pdbx_strand_id
1 'polypeptide(L)' 'MAEKKLSYTEAVAQIEQILARLRDEQIDVDTLAAEVKRATELIEQCKAQLTDVEKAVKKQLKN' A
#
# COMPACT_ATOMS: atom_id res chain seq x y z
N MET A 1 -1.20 -14.95 15.47
CA MET A 1 -0.24 -15.21 14.37
C MET A 1 0.24 -13.86 13.88
N ALA A 2 1.55 -13.63 13.77
CA ALA A 2 2.07 -12.32 13.39
C ALA A 2 1.73 -12.03 11.92
N GLU A 3 0.94 -10.99 11.67
CA GLU A 3 0.67 -10.50 10.31
C GLU A 3 2.00 -10.07 9.70
N LYS A 4 2.48 -10.82 8.71
CA LYS A 4 3.66 -10.44 7.94
C LYS A 4 3.33 -9.14 7.20
N LYS A 5 4.02 -8.06 7.56
CA LYS A 5 4.02 -6.83 6.75
C LYS A 5 4.48 -7.18 5.34
N LEU A 6 3.69 -6.77 4.36
CA LEU A 6 4.03 -6.92 2.94
C LEU A 6 5.28 -6.11 2.63
N SER A 7 6.12 -6.64 1.75
CA SER A 7 7.19 -5.83 1.15
C SER A 7 6.58 -4.69 0.32
N TYR A 8 7.35 -3.62 0.12
CA TYR A 8 6.93 -2.49 -0.70
C TYR A 8 6.43 -2.94 -2.09
N THR A 9 7.16 -3.85 -2.75
CA THR A 9 6.81 -4.38 -4.06
C THR A 9 5.50 -5.16 -4.05
N GLU A 10 5.28 -6.00 -3.04
CA GLU A 10 4.02 -6.75 -2.90
C GLU A 10 2.84 -5.82 -2.62
N ALA A 11 3.03 -4.79 -1.80
CA ALA A 11 2.00 -3.79 -1.51
C ALA A 11 1.61 -3.01 -2.77
N VAL A 12 2.59 -2.60 -3.59
CA VAL A 12 2.35 -1.94 -4.87
C VAL A 12 1.63 -2.86 -5.84
N ALA A 13 2.05 -4.11 -5.97
CA ALA A 13 1.38 -5.09 -6.84
C ALA A 13 -0.09 -5.31 -6.44
N GLN A 14 -0.39 -5.35 -5.13
CA GLN A 14 -1.77 -5.42 -4.65
C GLN A 14 -2.57 -4.15 -4.99
N ILE A 15 -1.97 -2.96 -4.86
CA ILE A 15 -2.62 -1.71 -5.25
C ILE A 15 -2.98 -1.73 -6.75
N GLU A 16 -2.08 -2.20 -7.61
CA GLU A 16 -2.35 -2.33 -9.05
C GLU A 16 -3.49 -3.31 -9.34
N GLN A 17 -3.54 -4.44 -8.63
CA GLN A 17 -4.65 -5.40 -8.72
C GLN A 17 -5.98 -4.81 -8.25
N ILE A 18 -5.96 -4.00 -7.18
CA ILE A 18 -7.15 -3.28 -6.73
C ILE A 18 -7.60 -2.30 -7.83
N LEU A 19 -6.70 -1.49 -8.36
CA LEU A 19 -7.00 -0.55 -9.46
C LEU A 19 -7.53 -1.24 -10.72
N ALA A 20 -7.10 -2.47 -11.01
CA ALA A 20 -7.65 -3.26 -12.10
C ALA A 20 -9.11 -3.66 -11.83
N ARG A 21 -9.42 -4.14 -10.62
CA ARG A 21 -10.78 -4.49 -10.19
C ARG A 21 -11.72 -3.29 -10.14
N LEU A 22 -11.21 -2.13 -9.69
CA LEU A 22 -11.98 -0.88 -9.66
C LEU A 22 -12.39 -0.36 -11.04
N ARG A 23 -11.73 -0.83 -12.11
CA ARG A 23 -12.07 -0.48 -13.50
C ARG A 23 -13.07 -1.45 -14.12
N ASP A 24 -13.45 -2.51 -13.42
CA ASP A 24 -14.49 -3.42 -13.87
C ASP A 24 -15.85 -2.72 -13.80
N GLU A 25 -16.60 -2.72 -14.91
CA GLU A 25 -17.90 -2.07 -15.02
C GLU A 25 -18.99 -2.74 -14.15
N GLN A 26 -18.74 -3.94 -13.62
CA GLN A 26 -19.70 -4.71 -12.82
C GLN A 26 -19.42 -4.72 -11.31
N ILE A 27 -18.52 -3.87 -10.81
CA ILE A 27 -18.26 -3.79 -9.37
C ILE A 27 -19.44 -3.15 -8.62
N ASP A 28 -19.93 -3.81 -7.57
CA ASP A 28 -20.95 -3.24 -6.69
C ASP A 28 -20.35 -2.22 -5.71
N VAL A 29 -21.20 -1.35 -5.16
CA VAL A 29 -20.77 -0.23 -4.31
C VAL A 29 -20.14 -0.66 -2.98
N ASP A 30 -20.56 -1.80 -2.42
CA ASP A 30 -20.02 -2.31 -1.16
C ASP A 30 -18.61 -2.87 -1.39
N THR A 31 -18.42 -3.63 -2.48
CA THR A 31 -17.12 -4.10 -2.93
C THR A 31 -16.19 -2.94 -3.28
N LEU A 32 -16.69 -1.92 -3.98
CA LEU A 32 -15.94 -0.69 -4.29
C LEU A 32 -15.41 -0.02 -3.01
N ALA A 33 -16.25 0.14 -1.99
CA ALA A 33 -15.86 0.74 -0.72
C ALA A 33 -14.77 -0.09 0.00
N ALA A 34 -14.91 -1.43 0.00
CA ALA A 34 -13.93 -2.33 0.61
C ALA A 34 -12.57 -2.29 -0.12
N GLU A 35 -12.58 -2.30 -1.44
CA GLU A 35 -11.37 -2.23 -2.28
C GLU A 35 -10.63 -0.90 -2.10
N VAL A 36 -11.36 0.23 -2.08
CA VAL A 36 -10.77 1.56 -1.83
C VAL A 36 -10.17 1.66 -0.43
N LYS A 37 -10.85 1.14 0.59
CA LYS A 37 -10.31 1.07 1.95
C LYS A 37 -9.01 0.28 1.98
N ARG A 38 -8.99 -0.89 1.34
CA ARG A 38 -7.79 -1.73 1.27
C ARG A 38 -6.64 -1.05 0.55
N ALA A 39 -6.90 -0.38 -0.58
CA ALA A 39 -5.88 0.40 -1.28
C ALA A 39 -5.29 1.49 -0.40
N THR A 40 -6.14 2.18 0.38
CA THR A 40 -5.72 3.24 1.30
C THR A 40 -4.78 2.71 2.39
N GLU A 41 -5.12 1.58 3.01
CA GLU A 41 -4.26 0.91 4.00
C GLU A 41 -2.89 0.51 3.42
N LEU A 42 -2.86 0.01 2.18
CA LEU A 42 -1.61 -0.35 1.51
C LEU A 42 -0.75 0.89 1.19
N ILE A 43 -1.38 1.98 0.75
CA ILE A 43 -0.69 3.25 0.49
C ILE A 43 -0.07 3.82 1.78
N GLU A 44 -0.79 3.76 2.90
CA GLU A 44 -0.27 4.20 4.20
C GLU A 44 0.94 3.37 4.64
N GLN A 45 0.88 2.05 4.44
CA GLN A 45 2.03 1.17 4.71
C GLN A 45 3.23 1.53 3.83
N CYS A 46 3.04 1.76 2.53
CA CYS A 46 4.09 2.18 1.62
C CYS A 46 4.72 3.51 2.05
N LYS A 47 3.90 4.50 2.43
CA LYS A 47 4.38 5.80 2.93
C LYS A 47 5.22 5.64 4.20
N ALA A 48 4.79 4.78 5.13
CA ALA A 48 5.54 4.50 6.34
C ALA A 48 6.92 3.88 6.04
N GLN A 49 6.98 2.89 5.15
CA GLN A 49 8.23 2.27 4.73
C GLN A 49 9.19 3.28 4.09
N LEU A 50 8.71 4.12 3.17
CA LEU A 50 9.51 5.17 2.55
C LEU A 50 10.03 6.19 3.57
N THR A 51 9.19 6.58 4.53
CA THR A 51 9.57 7.51 5.60
C THR A 51 10.69 6.93 6.47
N ASP A 52 10.63 5.63 6.77
CA ASP A 52 11.67 4.96 7.57
C ASP A 52 13.00 4.87 6.80
N VAL A 53 12.94 4.58 5.50
CA VAL A 53 14.12 4.60 4.62
C VAL A 53 14.71 6.02 4.55
N GLU A 54 13.88 7.04 4.38
CA GLU A 54 14.34 8.45 4.34
C GLU A 54 15.03 8.85 5.65
N LYS A 55 14.47 8.47 6.80
CA LYS A 55 15.10 8.70 8.11
C LYS A 55 16.46 7.99 8.22
N ALA A 56 16.55 6.76 7.74
CA ALA A 56 17.81 6.01 7.76
C ALA A 56 18.87 6.71 6.90
N VAL A 57 18.52 7.14 5.69
CA VAL A 57 19.42 7.89 4.79
C VAL A 57 19.85 9.22 5.42
N LYS A 58 18.91 10.00 5.97
CA LYS A 58 19.23 11.27 6.66
C LYS A 58 20.16 11.08 7.86
N LYS A 59 20.07 9.94 8.55
CA LYS A 59 20.98 9.62 9.67
C LYS A 59 22.40 9.34 9.18
N GLN A 60 22.55 8.68 8.03
CA GLN A 60 23.88 8.42 7.43
C GLN A 60 24.55 9.70 6.93
N LEU A 61 23.78 10.66 6.40
CA LEU A 61 24.30 11.93 5.86
C LEU A 61 24.63 12.99 6.91
N LYS A 62 24.30 12.76 8.19
CA LYS A 62 24.58 13.69 9.30
C LYS A 62 25.89 13.36 10.06
N ASN A 63 26.61 12.36 9.61
CA ASN A 63 27.99 12.03 10.02
C ASN A 63 28.97 12.50 8.95
#